data_AF-A0A2T2U4K0-F1
#
_entry.id   AF-A0A2T2U4K0-F1
#
_cell.length_a   1.000
_cell.length_b   1.000
_cell.length_c   1.000
_cell.angle_alpha   90.00
_cell.angle_beta   90.00
_cell.angle_gamma   90.00
#
_symmetry.space_group_name_H-M   'P 1'
#
loop_
_entity.id
_entity.type
_entity.pdbx_description
1 polymer ?
#
loop_
_entity_poly.entity_id
_entity_poly.type
_entity_poly.pdbx_seq_one_letter_code
_entity_poly.pdbx_strand_id
1 'polypeptide(L)'
;MDLAIWDYPPAEFLVSGFTSGAVSNPFQIKRHRPEECAALLVEDEVDAALMPSMLALQASNALDIIPSVGLVSWRYPYARLAWSGG
;
A
#
# COMPACT_ATOMS: atom_id res chain seq x y z
N MET A 1 8.81 7.82 6.49
CA MET A 1 7.95 7.45 5.37
C MET A 1 6.69 6.84 5.94
N ASP A 2 5.56 7.25 5.41
CA ASP A 2 4.24 6.81 5.82
C ASP A 2 3.69 5.82 4.79
N LEU A 3 3.13 4.72 5.29
CA LEU A 3 2.54 3.65 4.49
C LEU A 3 1.09 3.44 4.92
N ALA A 4 0.15 3.70 4.03
CA ALA A 4 -1.26 3.37 4.24
C ALA A 4 -1.53 1.91 3.85
N ILE A 5 -2.06 1.13 4.79
CA ILE A 5 -2.51 -0.23 4.55
C ILE A 5 -3.99 -0.37 4.84
N TRP A 6 -4.60 -1.38 4.22
CA TRP A 6 -5.96 -1.76 4.54
C TRP A 6 -6.02 -2.24 5.99
N ASP A 7 -7.03 -1.80 6.73
CA ASP A 7 -7.36 -2.31 8.06
C ASP A 7 -7.91 -3.75 7.95
N TYR A 8 -7.02 -4.68 7.62
CA TYR A 8 -7.32 -6.07 7.31
C TYR A 8 -6.14 -6.96 7.71
N PRO A 9 -6.33 -8.06 8.48
CA PRO A 9 -5.21 -8.82 9.05
C PRO A 9 -4.18 -9.35 8.03
N PRO A 10 -4.57 -9.83 6.83
CA PRO A 10 -3.61 -10.20 5.80
C PRO A 10 -2.71 -9.04 5.32
N ALA A 11 -3.16 -7.77 5.41
CA ALA A 11 -2.36 -6.61 5.04
C ALA A 11 -1.23 -6.35 6.05
N GLU A 12 -1.49 -6.58 7.35
CA GLU A 12 -0.47 -6.53 8.40
C GLU A 12 0.65 -7.54 8.14
N PHE A 13 0.28 -8.76 7.74
CA PHE A 13 1.25 -9.81 7.44
C PHE A 13 2.16 -9.40 6.28
N LEU A 14 1.59 -8.80 5.22
CA LEU A 14 2.34 -8.34 4.05
C LEU A 14 3.41 -7.30 4.42
N VAL A 15 3.11 -6.39 5.34
CA VAL A 15 4.01 -5.29 5.72
C VAL A 15 4.84 -5.58 6.96
N SER A 16 4.73 -6.78 7.53
CA SER A 16 5.48 -7.20 8.73
C SER A 16 7.00 -7.08 8.56
N GLY A 17 7.52 -7.26 7.35
CA GLY A 17 8.93 -7.03 7.03
C GLY A 17 9.38 -5.57 7.26
N PHE A 18 8.49 -4.60 7.07
CA PHE A 18 8.78 -3.17 7.25
C PHE A 18 8.69 -2.71 8.70
N THR A 19 8.03 -3.48 9.56
CA THR A 19 7.81 -3.16 10.99
C THR A 19 8.63 -4.04 11.94
N SER A 20 9.19 -5.16 11.46
CA SER A 20 9.97 -6.12 12.27
C SER A 20 11.39 -5.66 12.64
N GLY A 21 11.81 -4.45 12.22
CA GLY A 21 13.18 -3.96 12.43
C GLY A 21 14.20 -4.56 11.45
N ALA A 22 13.75 -5.33 10.44
CA ALA A 22 14.61 -5.87 9.38
C ALA A 22 15.13 -4.80 8.40
N VAL A 23 14.61 -3.57 8.48
CA VAL A 23 15.00 -2.41 7.66
C VAL A 23 15.39 -1.24 8.54
N SER A 24 16.43 -0.51 8.12
CA SER A 24 17.01 0.62 8.88
C SER A 24 16.08 1.85 8.97
N ASN A 25 15.14 2.01 8.04
CA ASN A 25 14.13 3.06 8.03
C ASN A 25 12.72 2.44 7.97
N PRO A 26 12.11 2.10 9.11
CA PRO A 26 10.78 1.51 9.15
C PRO A 26 9.72 2.54 8.70
N PHE A 27 8.72 2.07 7.96
CA PHE A 27 7.55 2.88 7.63
C PHE A 27 6.65 3.09 8.86
N GLN A 28 6.03 4.25 8.97
CA GLN A 28 4.92 4.47 9.89
C GLN A 28 3.64 3.94 9.24
N ILE A 29 3.05 2.90 9.83
CA ILE A 29 1.89 2.22 9.25
C ILE A 29 0.59 2.91 9.68
N LYS A 30 -0.14 3.46 8.71
CA LYS A 30 -1.49 4.02 8.86
C LYS A 30 -2.53 3.01 8.37
N ARG A 31 -3.59 2.76 9.13
CA ARG A 31 -4.60 1.72 8.84
C ARG A 31 -5.91 2.37 8.45
N HIS A 32 -6.40 2.06 7.27
CA HIS A 32 -7.55 2.72 6.67
C HIS A 32 -8.38 1.76 5.82
N ARG A 33 -9.53 2.22 5.33
CA ARG A 33 -10.27 1.47 4.31
C ARG A 33 -9.53 1.50 2.96
N PRO A 34 -9.77 0.55 2.05
CA PRO A 34 -9.08 0.52 0.75
C PRO A 34 -9.19 1.81 -0.06
N GLU A 35 -10.37 2.43 -0.08
CA GLU A 35 -10.64 3.70 -0.75
C GLU A 35 -9.89 4.88 -0.13
N GLU A 36 -9.78 4.91 1.20
CA GLU A 36 -9.03 5.93 1.94
C GLU A 36 -7.52 5.79 1.70
N CYS A 37 -6.99 4.56 1.65
CA CYS A 37 -5.58 4.32 1.32
C CYS A 37 -5.21 4.88 -0.06
N ALA A 38 -6.09 4.70 -1.05
CA ALA A 38 -5.90 5.24 -2.38
C ALA A 38 -5.97 6.77 -2.39
N ALA A 39 -6.93 7.37 -1.68
CA ALA A 39 -7.06 8.82 -1.58
C ALA A 39 -5.81 9.47 -0.94
N LEU A 40 -5.35 8.92 0.19
CA LEU A 40 -4.16 9.42 0.91
C LEU A 40 -2.90 9.40 0.03
N LEU A 41 -2.75 8.42 -0.87
CA LEU A 41 -1.62 8.39 -1.79
C LEU A 41 -1.75 9.44 -2.90
N VAL A 42 -2.96 9.64 -3.44
CA VAL A 42 -3.23 10.64 -4.50
C VAL A 42 -3.12 12.07 -3.97
N GLU A 43 -3.43 12.28 -2.69
CA GLU A 43 -3.34 13.58 -2.01
C GLU A 43 -1.95 13.87 -1.43
N ASP A 44 -0.95 12.99 -1.69
CA ASP A 44 0.42 13.10 -1.17
C ASP A 44 0.51 13.11 0.38
N GLU A 45 -0.49 12.55 1.08
CA GLU A 45 -0.56 12.44 2.55
C GLU A 45 0.21 11.21 3.09
N VAL A 46 0.55 10.28 2.21
CA VAL A 46 1.43 9.12 2.47
C VAL A 46 2.36 8.88 1.30
N ASP A 47 3.53 8.30 1.57
CA ASP A 47 4.51 8.00 0.51
C ASP A 47 4.11 6.75 -0.29
N ALA A 48 3.49 5.78 0.37
CA ALA A 48 3.08 4.52 -0.25
C ALA A 48 1.72 4.05 0.29
N ALA A 49 0.98 3.31 -0.53
CA ALA A 49 -0.31 2.76 -0.12
C ALA A 49 -0.63 1.39 -0.74
N LEU A 50 -1.38 0.57 -0.01
CA LEU A 50 -2.08 -0.56 -0.60
C LEU A 50 -3.27 -0.08 -1.42
N MET A 51 -3.19 -0.32 -2.72
CA MET A 51 -4.20 0.06 -3.70
C MET A 51 -4.92 -1.15 -4.28
N PRO A 52 -6.24 -1.06 -4.50
CA PRO A 52 -6.93 -2.00 -5.38
C PRO A 52 -6.27 -2.03 -6.76
N SER A 53 -5.99 -3.22 -7.31
CA SER A 53 -5.25 -3.37 -8.58
C SER A 53 -5.91 -2.62 -9.74
N MET A 54 -7.24 -2.53 -9.77
CA MET A 54 -7.95 -1.78 -10.80
C MET A 54 -7.67 -0.28 -10.73
N LEU A 55 -7.61 0.29 -9.53
CA LEU A 55 -7.28 1.72 -9.34
C LEU A 55 -5.81 1.97 -9.67
N ALA A 56 -4.91 1.11 -9.22
CA ALA A 56 -3.50 1.16 -9.58
C ALA A 56 -3.28 1.08 -11.09
N LEU A 57 -4.03 0.23 -11.80
CA LEU A 57 -3.95 0.12 -13.26
C LEU A 57 -4.45 1.38 -13.97
N GLN A 58 -5.50 2.01 -13.45
CA GLN A 58 -6.04 3.27 -14.00
C GLN A 58 -5.07 4.44 -13.81
N ALA A 59 -4.28 4.42 -12.74
CA ALA A 59 -3.29 5.43 -12.40
C ALA A 59 -1.85 5.05 -12.83
N SER A 60 -1.68 4.11 -13.77
CA SER A 60 -0.38 3.52 -14.12
C SER A 60 0.68 4.50 -14.65
N ASN A 61 0.26 5.67 -15.13
CA ASN A 61 1.17 6.72 -15.60
C ASN A 61 1.59 7.69 -14.48
N ALA A 62 0.98 7.59 -13.29
CA ALA A 62 1.17 8.52 -12.18
C ALA A 62 1.72 7.83 -10.92
N LEU A 63 1.73 6.49 -10.87
CA LEU A 63 2.14 5.72 -9.71
C LEU A 63 3.04 4.57 -10.12
N ASP A 64 4.08 4.33 -9.34
CA ASP A 64 4.93 3.16 -9.47
C ASP A 64 4.42 2.04 -8.56
N ILE A 65 4.37 0.82 -9.10
CA ILE A 65 3.99 -0.37 -8.34
C ILE A 65 5.26 -1.07 -7.85
N ILE A 66 5.35 -1.26 -6.54
CA ILE A 66 6.45 -2.01 -5.94
C ILE A 66 6.34 -3.48 -6.38
N PRO A 67 7.34 -4.00 -7.12
CA PRO A 67 7.28 -5.34 -7.64
C PRO A 67 7.30 -6.38 -6.51
N SER A 68 6.71 -7.55 -6.78
CA SER A 68 6.70 -8.70 -5.85
C SER A 68 5.92 -8.50 -4.54
N VAL A 69 5.28 -7.34 -4.33
CA VAL A 69 4.46 -7.05 -3.16
C VAL A 69 2.99 -6.89 -3.59
N GLY A 70 2.14 -7.82 -3.15
CA GLY A 70 0.71 -7.77 -3.43
C GLY A 70 -0.09 -8.67 -2.49
N LEU A 71 -1.34 -8.31 -2.25
CA LEU A 71 -2.26 -9.05 -1.39
C LEU A 71 -3.40 -9.60 -2.23
N VAL A 72 -3.67 -10.90 -2.12
CA VAL A 72 -4.80 -11.53 -2.80
C VAL A 72 -5.62 -12.27 -1.76
N SER A 73 -6.92 -11.97 -1.70
CA SER A 73 -7.85 -12.70 -0.85
C SER A 73 -9.21 -12.82 -1.52
N TRP A 74 -10.02 -13.78 -1.08
CA TRP A 74 -11.38 -13.96 -1.58
C TRP A 74 -12.27 -12.72 -1.37
N ARG A 75 -12.00 -11.94 -0.32
CA ARG A 75 -12.77 -10.73 0.02
C ARG A 75 -12.35 -9.51 -0.80
N TYR A 76 -11.10 -9.47 -1.24
CA TYR A 76 -10.53 -8.32 -1.94
C TYR A 76 -9.72 -8.79 -3.15
N PRO A 77 -10.22 -8.56 -4.38
CA PRO A 77 -9.48 -8.90 -5.58
C PRO A 77 -8.23 -8.01 -5.67
N TYR A 78 -7.07 -8.64 -5.51
CA TYR A 78 -5.70 -8.14 -5.77
C TYR A 78 -5.41 -6.69 -5.30
N ALA A 79 -4.71 -6.51 -4.17
CA ALA A 79 -4.06 -5.27 -3.78
C ALA A 79 -2.62 -5.20 -4.31
N ARG A 80 -2.16 -3.99 -4.65
CA ARG A 80 -0.77 -3.68 -5.01
C ARG A 80 -0.23 -2.61 -4.08
N LEU A 81 1.06 -2.70 -3.73
CA LEU A 81 1.72 -1.61 -3.04
C LEU A 81 2.18 -0.58 -4.08
N ALA A 82 1.62 0.62 -4.01
CA ALA A 82 1.95 1.74 -4.89
C ALA A 82 2.80 2.77 -4.15
N TRP A 83 3.68 3.45 -4.88
CA TRP A 83 4.61 4.47 -4.41
C TRP A 83 4.51 5.70 -5.30
N SER A 84 4.46 6.89 -4.71
CA SER A 84 4.39 8.18 -5.42
C SER A 84 5.75 8.87 -5.62
N GLY A 85 6.83 8.33 -5.04
CA GLY A 85 8.13 9.01 -4.96
C GLY A 85 9.10 8.83 -6.14
N GLY A 86 8.59 8.57 -7.34
CA GLY A 86 9.37 8.47 -8.58
C GLY A 86 9.76 9.82 -9.17
#